data_AF-A0A5K1DPM3-F1
#
_entry.id   AF-A0A5K1DPM3-F1
#
_cell.length_a   1.000
_cell.length_b   1.000
_cell.length_c   1.000
_cell.angle_alpha   90.00
_cell.angle_beta   90.00
_cell.angle_gamma   90.00
#
_symmetry.space_group_name_H-M   'P 1'
#
loop_
_entity.id
_entity.type
_entity.pdbx_description
1 polymer ?
#
loop_
_entity_poly.entity_id
_entity_poly.type
_entity_poly.pdbx_seq_one_letter_code
_entity_poly.pdbx_strand_id
1 'polypeptide(L)'
;CCKPGMIARRDVKECSCVYPVSLALTLLNVSFASNWSVVFQRELGFQLGLNDSQMEISSFNVFGFSQVNISMDIAPLVGISFSAREAYTMNYTLVMHKVHFDPSIATDYKLVNFTWFKPPAHAP
;
A
#
# COMPACT_ATOMS: atom_id res chain seq x y z
N CYS A 1 -1.12 -12.61 17.53
CA CYS A 1 -0.71 -11.52 18.44
C CYS A 1 -1.38 -10.20 18.08
N CYS A 2 -1.55 -9.88 16.79
CA CYS A 2 -2.27 -8.68 16.40
C CYS A 2 -3.77 -8.83 16.59
N LYS A 3 -4.43 -7.73 17.00
CA LYS A 3 -5.90 -7.65 17.09
C LYS A 3 -6.49 -7.53 15.68
N PRO A 4 -7.79 -7.77 15.49
CA PRO A 4 -8.46 -7.53 14.21
C PRO A 4 -8.18 -6.12 13.68
N GLY A 5 -7.82 -6.01 12.40
CA GLY A 5 -7.47 -4.74 11.76
C GLY A 5 -6.03 -4.26 12.01
N MET A 6 -5.19 -5.07 12.67
CA MET A 6 -3.76 -4.78 12.86
C MET A 6 -2.89 -5.79 12.09
N ILE A 7 -1.73 -5.34 11.63
CA ILE A 7 -0.69 -6.17 11.02
C ILE A 7 0.59 -6.12 11.85
N ALA A 8 1.41 -7.17 11.76
CA ALA A 8 2.72 -7.19 12.40
C ALA A 8 3.73 -6.37 11.57
N ARG A 9 4.57 -5.58 12.22
CA ARG A 9 5.70 -4.92 11.58
C ARG A 9 6.72 -5.96 11.12
N ARG A 10 7.24 -5.78 9.91
CA ARG A 10 8.20 -6.72 9.30
C ARG A 10 9.62 -6.60 9.85
N ASP A 11 10.00 -5.44 10.38
CA ASP A 11 11.35 -5.15 10.88
C ASP A 11 11.58 -5.63 12.31
N VAL A 12 10.56 -6.15 13.00
CA VAL A 12 10.62 -6.53 14.41
C VAL A 12 10.33 -8.03 14.57
N LYS A 13 11.24 -8.75 15.25
CA LYS A 13 11.08 -10.20 15.54
C LYS A 13 10.00 -10.47 16.60
N GLU A 14 9.72 -9.48 17.45
CA GLU A 14 8.63 -9.51 18.41
C GLU A 14 7.34 -9.00 17.77
N CYS A 15 6.20 -9.40 18.33
CA CYS A 15 4.86 -9.04 17.87
C CYS A 15 4.54 -7.55 18.06
N SER A 16 5.16 -6.69 17.25
CA SER A 16 4.88 -5.27 17.14
C SER A 16 3.75 -5.08 16.14
N CYS A 17 2.53 -4.85 16.63
CA CYS A 17 1.34 -4.73 15.80
C CYS A 17 0.97 -3.26 15.57
N VAL A 18 0.60 -2.92 14.34
CA VAL A 18 0.19 -1.58 13.92
C VAL A 18 -1.11 -1.62 13.12
N TYR A 19 -1.85 -0.52 13.10
CA TYR A 19 -2.98 -0.32 12.20
C TYR A 19 -2.45 0.21 10.86
N PRO A 20 -2.62 -0.56 9.76
CA PRO A 20 -2.11 -0.15 8.47
C PRO A 20 -3.03 0.86 7.78
N VAL A 21 -2.57 1.32 6.62
CA VAL A 21 -3.46 1.74 5.53
C VAL A 21 -3.57 0.55 4.57
N SER A 22 -4.79 0.12 4.27
CA SER A 22 -5.03 -0.92 3.27
C SER A 22 -5.45 -0.27 1.95
N LEU A 23 -4.84 -0.73 0.87
CA LEU A 23 -4.94 -0.14 -0.45
C LEU A 23 -5.29 -1.22 -1.46
N ALA A 24 -6.32 -0.98 -2.28
CA ALA A 24 -6.65 -1.80 -3.42
C ALA A 24 -6.52 -0.99 -4.71
N LEU A 25 -5.70 -1.47 -5.64
CA LEU A 25 -5.46 -0.85 -6.94
C LEU A 25 -5.75 -1.84 -8.08
N THR A 26 -6.15 -1.32 -9.22
CA THR A 26 -6.09 -2.04 -10.51
C THR A 26 -5.02 -1.39 -11.38
N LEU A 27 -3.95 -2.10 -11.67
CA LEU A 27 -2.93 -1.66 -12.62
C LEU A 27 -3.37 -1.96 -14.06
N LEU A 28 -3.06 -1.04 -14.97
CA LEU A 28 -3.46 -1.10 -16.38
C LEU A 28 -2.24 -1.22 -17.31
N ASN A 29 -2.36 -2.12 -18.29
CA ASN A 29 -1.31 -2.47 -19.24
C ASN A 29 0.00 -2.84 -18.54
N VAL A 30 -0.08 -3.78 -17.60
CA VAL A 30 1.07 -4.29 -16.87
C VAL A 30 1.94 -5.13 -17.80
N SER A 31 3.24 -4.86 -17.76
CA SER A 31 4.26 -5.69 -18.38
C SER A 31 4.82 -6.65 -17.34
N PHE A 32 4.57 -7.95 -17.52
CA PHE A 32 4.97 -8.99 -16.57
C PHE A 32 6.45 -9.39 -16.70
N ALA A 33 7.36 -8.41 -16.61
CA ALA A 33 8.78 -8.69 -16.42
C ALA A 33 9.00 -9.43 -15.08
N SER A 34 10.09 -10.19 -14.95
CA SER A 34 10.34 -11.04 -13.78
C SER A 34 10.39 -10.30 -12.43
N ASN A 35 10.60 -8.99 -12.43
CA ASN A 35 10.70 -8.14 -11.25
C ASN A 35 9.56 -7.10 -11.14
N TRP A 36 8.50 -7.19 -11.96
CA TRP A 36 7.48 -6.13 -12.08
C TRP A 36 6.92 -5.68 -10.72
N SER A 37 6.62 -6.62 -9.82
CA SER A 37 5.96 -6.35 -8.53
C SER A 37 6.86 -5.60 -7.56
N VAL A 38 8.16 -5.91 -7.58
CA VAL A 38 9.17 -5.25 -6.75
C VAL A 38 9.38 -3.81 -7.23
N VAL A 39 9.48 -3.61 -8.55
CA VAL A 39 9.66 -2.26 -9.11
C VAL A 39 8.41 -1.41 -8.87
N PHE A 40 7.22 -1.97 -9.09
CA PHE A 40 5.95 -1.32 -8.77
C PHE A 40 5.87 -0.86 -7.30
N GLN A 41 6.15 -1.75 -6.34
CA GLN A 41 6.12 -1.40 -4.92
C GLN A 41 7.08 -0.25 -4.60
N ARG A 42 8.30 -0.30 -5.14
CA ARG A 42 9.32 0.72 -4.90
C ARG A 42 8.91 2.08 -5.47
N GLU A 43 8.39 2.14 -6.69
CA GLU A 43 7.95 3.40 -7.31
C GLU A 43 6.75 4.01 -6.59
N LEU A 44 5.77 3.19 -6.23
CA LEU A 44 4.61 3.62 -5.45
C LEU A 44 5.05 4.15 -4.09
N GLY A 45 5.92 3.42 -3.38
CA GLY A 45 6.44 3.83 -2.09
C GLY A 45 7.19 5.15 -2.15
N PHE A 46 8.14 5.27 -3.07
CA PHE A 46 8.92 6.48 -3.27
C PHE A 46 8.04 7.71 -3.51
N GLN A 47 7.03 7.60 -4.37
CA GLN A 47 6.14 8.72 -4.70
C GLN A 47 5.13 9.05 -3.58
N LEU A 48 4.83 8.09 -2.71
CA LEU A 48 4.06 8.32 -1.49
C LEU A 48 4.93 8.77 -0.30
N GLY A 49 6.25 8.86 -0.47
CA GLY A 49 7.19 9.20 0.62
C GLY A 49 7.33 8.09 1.66
N LEU A 50 7.19 6.83 1.24
CA LEU A 50 7.25 5.63 2.07
C LEU A 50 8.52 4.82 1.77
N ASN A 51 8.97 4.06 2.77
CA ASN A 51 10.07 3.10 2.60
C ASN A 51 9.54 1.74 2.10
N ASP A 52 10.37 1.00 1.36
CA ASP A 52 10.04 -0.34 0.86
C ASP A 52 9.59 -1.32 1.97
N SER A 53 10.17 -1.19 3.18
CA SER A 53 9.82 -2.03 4.33
C SER A 53 8.40 -1.80 4.88
N GLN A 54 7.78 -0.66 4.53
CA GLN A 54 6.44 -0.31 4.98
C GLN A 54 5.35 -0.95 4.11
N MET A 55 5.69 -1.50 2.94
CA MET A 55 4.71 -1.94 1.95
C MET A 55 4.71 -3.45 1.79
N GLU A 56 3.51 -4.02 1.73
CA GLU A 56 3.30 -5.46 1.56
C GLU A 56 2.13 -5.70 0.60
N ILE A 57 2.39 -6.35 -0.54
CA ILE A 57 1.30 -6.91 -1.36
C ILE A 57 0.73 -8.12 -0.63
N SER A 58 -0.47 -7.95 -0.10
CA SER A 58 -1.24 -8.99 0.61
C SER A 58 -1.86 -9.98 -0.38
N SER A 59 -2.28 -9.51 -1.56
CA SER A 59 -2.71 -10.38 -2.66
C SER A 59 -2.64 -9.66 -4.01
N PHE A 60 -2.53 -10.42 -5.08
CA PHE A 60 -2.72 -9.92 -6.44
C PHE A 60 -3.43 -10.95 -7.31
N ASN A 61 -4.17 -10.48 -8.31
CA ASN A 61 -4.82 -11.32 -9.30
C ASN A 61 -4.68 -10.69 -10.68
N VAL A 62 -4.26 -11.50 -11.65
CA VAL A 62 -4.11 -11.09 -13.04
C VAL A 62 -5.44 -11.32 -13.76
N PHE A 63 -5.95 -10.28 -14.41
CA PHE A 63 -7.18 -10.34 -15.19
C PHE A 63 -6.88 -10.12 -16.68
N GLY A 64 -7.30 -11.08 -17.51
CA GLY A 64 -6.95 -11.10 -18.93
C GLY A 64 -5.44 -11.23 -19.15
N PHE A 65 -4.87 -10.34 -19.96
CA PHE A 65 -3.45 -10.38 -20.34
C PHE A 65 -2.60 -9.24 -19.78
N SER A 66 -3.21 -8.18 -19.22
CA SER A 66 -2.47 -6.94 -18.92
C SER A 66 -3.06 -6.11 -17.78
N GLN A 67 -4.06 -6.63 -17.05
CA GLN A 67 -4.60 -5.95 -15.86
C GLN A 67 -4.26 -6.75 -14.61
N VAL A 68 -3.92 -6.04 -13.54
CA VAL A 68 -3.62 -6.68 -12.25
C VAL A 68 -4.38 -5.96 -11.14
N ASN A 69 -5.22 -6.70 -10.42
CA ASN A 69 -5.79 -6.22 -9.17
C ASN A 69 -4.82 -6.54 -8.05
N ILE A 70 -4.46 -5.53 -7.27
CA ILE A 70 -3.51 -5.63 -6.16
C ILE A 70 -4.23 -5.17 -4.91
N SER A 71 -4.13 -5.95 -3.84
CA SER A 71 -4.43 -5.51 -2.48
C SER A 71 -3.14 -5.51 -1.68
N MET A 72 -2.91 -4.44 -0.95
CA MET A 72 -1.69 -4.25 -0.21
C MET A 72 -1.92 -3.49 1.08
N ASP A 73 -1.07 -3.75 2.07
CA ASP A 73 -1.09 -3.06 3.34
C ASP A 73 0.19 -2.22 3.49
N ILE A 74 0.01 -1.04 4.06
CA ILE A 74 1.07 -0.09 4.34
C ILE A 74 1.17 0.07 5.86
N ALA A 75 2.30 -0.30 6.44
CA ALA A 75 2.59 -0.17 7.85
C ALA A 75 3.25 1.20 8.16
N PRO A 76 2.84 1.91 9.22
CA PRO A 76 3.58 3.08 9.68
C PRO A 76 4.95 2.67 10.26
N LEU A 77 6.00 3.40 9.90
CA LEU A 77 7.34 3.19 10.43
C LEU A 77 7.42 3.56 11.93
N VAL A 78 6.76 4.65 12.31
CA VAL A 78 6.73 5.21 13.67
C VAL A 78 5.29 5.28 14.16
N GLY A 79 5.08 4.99 15.45
CA GLY A 79 3.74 5.00 16.06
C GLY A 79 2.88 3.77 15.71
N ILE A 80 1.63 3.78 16.17
CA ILE A 80 0.72 2.64 16.03
C ILE A 80 -0.17 2.71 14.77
N SER A 81 -0.30 3.89 14.17
CA SER A 81 -1.08 4.14 12.95
C SER A 81 -0.56 5.40 12.25
N PHE A 82 -0.85 5.56 10.97
CA PHE A 82 -0.71 6.85 10.29
C PHE A 82 -1.59 7.92 10.95
N SER A 83 -1.12 9.16 10.95
CA SER A 83 -1.93 10.32 11.29
C SER A 83 -2.98 10.58 10.20
N ALA A 84 -4.05 11.30 10.56
CA ALA A 84 -5.08 11.69 9.59
C ALA A 84 -4.50 12.49 8.41
N ARG A 85 -3.48 13.31 8.66
CA ARG A 85 -2.82 14.13 7.63
C ARG A 85 -1.99 13.28 6.66
N GLU A 86 -1.25 12.30 7.16
CA GLU A 86 -0.50 11.37 6.31
C GLU A 86 -1.45 10.53 5.47
N ALA A 87 -2.47 9.95 6.09
CA ALA A 87 -3.48 9.16 5.39
C ALA A 87 -4.21 9.99 4.31
N TYR A 88 -4.60 11.23 4.62
CA TYR A 88 -5.20 12.14 3.65
C TYR A 88 -4.26 12.47 2.50
N THR A 89 -2.98 12.75 2.78
CA THR A 89 -2.00 13.07 1.75
C THR A 89 -1.79 11.89 0.81
N MET A 90 -1.65 10.67 1.34
CA MET A 90 -1.56 9.46 0.52
C MET A 90 -2.80 9.27 -0.36
N ASN A 91 -4.00 9.34 0.23
CA ASN A 91 -5.25 9.19 -0.51
C ASN A 91 -5.39 10.25 -1.60
N TYR A 92 -5.10 11.52 -1.29
CA TYR A 92 -5.15 12.62 -2.25
C TYR A 92 -4.16 12.41 -3.40
N THR A 93 -2.93 12.00 -3.12
CA THR A 93 -1.92 11.70 -4.15
C THR A 93 -2.39 10.59 -5.09
N LEU A 94 -3.06 9.56 -4.56
CA LEU A 94 -3.61 8.45 -5.35
C LEU A 94 -4.85 8.85 -6.17
N VAL A 95 -5.82 9.51 -5.54
CA VAL A 95 -7.07 9.96 -6.20
C VAL A 95 -6.78 10.96 -7.32
N MET A 96 -5.79 11.83 -7.13
CA MET A 96 -5.40 12.83 -8.13
C MET A 96 -4.42 12.29 -9.19
N HIS A 97 -4.18 10.98 -9.24
CA HIS A 97 -3.27 10.33 -10.19
C HIS A 97 -1.89 10.98 -10.24
N LYS A 98 -1.34 11.39 -9.09
CA LYS A 98 -0.01 12.01 -9.00
C LYS A 98 1.13 11.01 -9.00
N VAL A 99 0.81 9.73 -8.79
CA VAL A 99 1.76 8.62 -8.94
C VAL A 99 1.84 8.26 -10.42
N HIS A 100 3.04 8.21 -10.97
CA HIS A 100 3.29 7.78 -12.34
C HIS A 100 4.30 6.64 -12.34
N PHE A 101 3.95 5.53 -12.97
CA PHE A 101 4.82 4.37 -13.09
C PHE A 101 5.66 4.47 -14.37
N ASP A 102 6.83 3.83 -14.37
CA ASP A 102 7.54 3.59 -15.62
C ASP A 102 6.61 2.84 -16.60
N PRO A 103 6.41 3.33 -17.85
CA PRO A 103 5.53 2.67 -18.82
C PRO A 103 5.92 1.22 -19.15
N SER A 104 7.16 0.82 -18.87
CA SER A 104 7.62 -0.57 -18.96
C SER A 104 7.13 -1.47 -17.83
N ILE A 105 6.47 -0.93 -16.80
CA ILE A 105 5.84 -1.64 -15.68
C ILE A 105 4.33 -1.62 -15.85
N ALA A 106 3.74 -0.43 -15.91
CA ALA A 106 2.30 -0.20 -16.08
C ALA A 106 2.07 1.19 -16.66
N THR A 107 1.03 1.33 -17.48
CA THR A 107 0.69 2.64 -18.06
C THR A 107 -0.05 3.56 -17.08
N ASP A 108 -0.90 2.99 -16.22
CA ASP A 108 -1.70 3.74 -15.25
C ASP A 108 -2.27 2.78 -14.19
N TYR A 109 -2.98 3.32 -13.21
CA TYR A 109 -3.69 2.58 -12.19
C TYR A 109 -5.08 3.16 -11.93
N LYS A 110 -5.94 2.36 -11.31
CA LYS A 110 -7.22 2.82 -10.73
C LYS A 110 -7.20 2.56 -9.24
N LEU A 111 -7.53 3.58 -8.45
CA LEU A 111 -7.78 3.39 -7.03
C LEU A 111 -9.13 2.70 -6.84
N VAL A 112 -9.11 1.47 -6.37
CA VAL A 112 -10.34 0.69 -6.09
C VAL A 112 -10.82 0.98 -4.68
N ASN A 113 -9.91 0.95 -3.70
CA ASN A 113 -10.25 1.24 -2.31
C ASN A 113 -9.03 1.79 -1.55
N PHE A 114 -9.30 2.67 -0.59
CA PHE A 114 -8.33 3.18 0.37
C PHE A 114 -8.96 3.15 1.77
N THR A 115 -8.42 2.32 2.66
CA THR A 115 -8.91 2.18 4.03
C THR A 115 -7.80 2.56 5.00
N TRP A 116 -7.99 3.65 5.74
CA TRP A 116 -7.14 4.00 6.88
C TRP A 116 -7.74 3.46 8.17
N PHE A 117 -7.02 2.56 8.83
CA PHE A 117 -7.45 2.02 10.12
C PHE A 117 -7.00 2.96 11.24
N LYS A 118 -7.97 3.53 11.96
CA LYS A 118 -7.70 4.34 13.14
C LYS A 118 -7.63 3.46 14.39
N PRO A 119 -6.67 3.69 15.31
CA PRO A 119 -6.66 3.03 16.60
C PRO A 119 -7.96 3.33 17.36
N PRO A 120 -8.51 2.37 18.13
CA PRO A 120 -9.62 2.66 19.02
C PRO A 120 -9.22 3.81 19.95
N ALA A 121 -10.16 4.72 20.21
CA ALA A 121 -9.94 5.75 21.22
C ALA A 121 -9.56 5.05 22.53
N HIS A 122 -8.49 5.52 23.19
CA HIS A 122 -8.17 5.06 24.52
C HIS A 122 -9.44 5.20 25.37
N ALA A 123 -9.96 4.08 25.88
CA ALA A 123 -11.02 4.13 26.87
C ALA A 123 -10.45 4.87 28.10
N PRO A 124 -11.21 5.80 28.70
CA PRO A 124 -10.79 6.54 29.88
C PRO A 124 -10.44 5.62 31.06
#